data_AF-A0A0Q5YQ77-F1
#
_entry.id   AF-A0A0Q5YQ77-F1
#
_cell.length_a   1.000
_cell.length_b   1.000
_cell.length_c   1.000
_cell.angle_alpha   90.00
_cell.angle_beta   90.00
_cell.angle_gamma   90.00
#
_symmetry.space_group_name_H-M   'P 1'
#
loop_
_entity.id
_entity.type
_entity.pdbx_description
1 polymer ?
#
loop_
_entity_poly.entity_id
_entity_poly.type
_entity_poly.pdbx_seq_one_letter_code
_entity_poly.pdbx_strand_id
1 'polypeptide(L)'
;MRVKLKGINTVSHTAADGSTTKYFYHRASGKRLTGVPGTAEFIASFEEAGRSVAQARGTGTVMWLIRQYCGSRQWEKLADSTRAIGRLNLNAVEAKWGATPLKHVENPKSRAIFLRWHDELARTQPRAADNKLAALARVFLWGYNRGHLTHNPIATFERAYGSNRAELIWLPEHVAAFDGVATPELRLSLLLALHTGQRQGDLLRLPWSAFDGEAIALRQGKSGRKVWIPCTVALRTALEAAPRRAVTVLTKADGKTWTKNAFHNAWKSAYEKAKIAEDLHFHDLRGTAVTMLSEAGCTPQEIATITGHTLASVNKILEVYLARTRALAQSAIIKLDAHRRNAK
;
A
#
# COMPACT_ATOMS: atom_id res chain seq x y z
N MET A 1 7.38 -34.30 -34.80
CA MET A 1 7.09 -34.85 -33.45
C MET A 1 5.57 -34.93 -33.28
N ARG A 2 4.94 -36.12 -33.38
CA ARG A 2 3.47 -36.26 -33.28
C ARG A 2 3.05 -36.14 -31.81
N VAL A 3 2.53 -34.98 -31.41
CA VAL A 3 2.00 -34.76 -30.06
C VAL A 3 0.73 -35.60 -29.88
N LYS A 4 0.76 -36.60 -28.98
CA LYS A 4 -0.41 -37.43 -28.66
C LYS A 4 -1.29 -36.70 -27.65
N LEU A 5 -2.24 -35.89 -28.16
CA LEU A 5 -3.18 -35.15 -27.33
C LEU A 5 -4.17 -36.12 -26.64
N LYS A 6 -4.13 -36.17 -25.30
CA LYS A 6 -5.08 -36.94 -24.47
C LYS A 6 -6.39 -36.15 -24.31
N GLY A 7 -7.54 -36.82 -24.31
CA GLY A 7 -8.84 -36.16 -24.06
C GLY A 7 -9.64 -35.79 -25.32
N ILE A 8 -9.40 -36.47 -26.44
CA ILE A 8 -10.18 -36.33 -27.67
C ILE A 8 -11.19 -37.49 -27.76
N ASN A 9 -12.44 -37.18 -28.08
CA ASN A 9 -13.46 -38.15 -28.47
C ASN A 9 -13.57 -38.15 -30.00
N THR A 10 -13.63 -39.33 -30.62
CA THR A 10 -13.71 -39.47 -32.09
C THR A 10 -15.03 -40.10 -32.46
N VAL A 11 -15.76 -39.45 -33.36
CA VAL A 11 -17.04 -39.94 -33.91
C VAL A 11 -16.86 -40.14 -35.40
N SER A 12 -17.27 -41.29 -35.92
CA SER A 12 -17.20 -41.58 -37.36
C SER A 12 -18.62 -41.62 -37.92
N HIS A 13 -18.81 -41.01 -39.09
CA HIS A 13 -20.07 -41.05 -39.82
C HIS A 13 -19.82 -41.67 -41.18
N THR A 14 -20.55 -42.72 -41.51
CA THR A 14 -20.49 -43.37 -42.83
C THR A 14 -21.68 -42.92 -43.65
N ALA A 15 -21.42 -42.28 -44.80
CA ALA A 15 -22.45 -41.86 -45.73
C ALA A 15 -22.96 -43.03 -46.58
N ALA A 16 -24.10 -42.84 -47.25
CA ALA A 16 -24.75 -43.88 -48.08
C ALA A 16 -23.89 -44.35 -49.27
N ASP A 17 -22.88 -43.58 -49.65
CA ASP A 17 -21.87 -43.90 -50.67
C ASP A 17 -20.70 -44.74 -50.14
N GLY A 18 -20.71 -45.11 -48.86
CA GLY A 18 -19.65 -45.88 -48.19
C GLY A 18 -18.48 -45.03 -47.67
N SER A 19 -18.47 -43.72 -47.91
CA SER A 19 -17.40 -42.84 -47.41
C SER A 19 -17.51 -42.62 -45.91
N THR A 20 -16.39 -42.72 -45.18
CA THR A 20 -16.36 -42.53 -43.71
C THR A 20 -15.68 -41.22 -43.35
N THR A 21 -16.43 -40.28 -42.77
CA THR A 21 -15.91 -39.00 -42.27
C THR A 21 -15.69 -39.07 -40.76
N LYS A 22 -14.50 -38.67 -40.28
CA LYS A 22 -14.15 -38.63 -38.85
C LYS A 22 -14.27 -37.23 -38.29
N TYR A 23 -14.97 -37.10 -37.17
CA TYR A 23 -15.12 -35.87 -36.40
C TYR A 23 -14.43 -36.03 -35.04
N PHE A 24 -13.75 -34.97 -34.59
CA PHE A 24 -13.02 -34.96 -33.33
C PHE A 24 -13.67 -33.95 -32.38
N TYR A 25 -13.80 -34.31 -31.12
CA TYR A 25 -14.41 -33.48 -30.07
C TYR A 25 -13.52 -33.44 -28.84
N HIS A 26 -13.42 -32.29 -28.18
CA HIS A 26 -12.72 -32.18 -26.91
C HIS A 26 -13.61 -32.73 -25.77
N ARG A 27 -13.18 -33.84 -25.16
CA ARG A 27 -13.98 -34.69 -24.26
C ARG A 27 -14.61 -33.94 -23.10
N ALA A 28 -13.90 -32.96 -22.51
CA ALA A 28 -14.41 -32.22 -21.36
C ALA A 28 -15.34 -31.05 -21.74
N SER A 29 -15.29 -30.57 -22.99
CA SER A 29 -16.10 -29.43 -23.46
C SER A 29 -17.32 -29.83 -24.28
N GLY A 30 -17.28 -31.02 -24.90
CA GLY A 30 -18.22 -31.39 -25.96
C GLY A 30 -18.06 -30.60 -27.27
N LYS A 31 -17.17 -29.61 -27.35
CA LYS A 31 -16.93 -28.81 -28.57
C LYS A 31 -16.23 -29.63 -29.65
N ARG A 32 -16.68 -29.47 -30.90
CA ARG A 32 -16.05 -30.03 -32.10
C ARG A 32 -14.74 -29.30 -32.37
N LEU A 33 -13.69 -30.07 -32.64
CA LEU A 33 -12.38 -29.58 -33.02
C LEU A 33 -12.32 -29.35 -34.53
N THR A 34 -11.67 -28.25 -34.93
CA THR A 34 -11.44 -27.86 -36.32
C THR A 34 -10.02 -28.21 -36.75
N GLY A 35 -9.77 -28.29 -38.06
CA GLY A 35 -8.47 -28.70 -38.62
C GLY A 35 -8.23 -30.22 -38.63
N VAL A 36 -7.14 -30.63 -39.28
CA VAL A 36 -6.73 -32.04 -39.41
C VAL A 36 -5.87 -32.45 -38.21
N PRO A 37 -6.07 -33.62 -37.58
CA PRO A 37 -5.25 -34.06 -36.45
C PRO A 37 -3.74 -33.98 -36.73
N GLY A 38 -3.02 -33.29 -35.84
CA GLY A 38 -1.57 -33.06 -35.97
C GLY A 38 -1.17 -31.76 -36.65
N THR A 39 -2.13 -30.98 -37.16
CA THR A 39 -1.89 -29.60 -37.66
C THR A 39 -1.92 -28.57 -36.53
N ALA A 40 -1.33 -27.40 -36.78
CA ALA A 40 -1.37 -26.28 -35.83
C ALA A 40 -2.80 -25.79 -35.55
N GLU A 41 -3.68 -25.80 -36.57
CA GLU A 41 -5.09 -25.45 -36.44
C GLU A 41 -5.83 -26.37 -35.46
N PHE A 42 -5.57 -27.69 -35.55
CA PHE A 42 -6.16 -28.67 -34.66
C PHE A 42 -5.67 -28.55 -33.20
N ILE A 43 -4.38 -28.26 -33.02
CA ILE A 43 -3.81 -28.01 -31.69
C ILE A 43 -4.42 -26.73 -31.08
N ALA A 44 -4.53 -25.65 -31.86
CA ALA A 44 -5.12 -24.39 -31.41
C ALA A 44 -6.59 -24.56 -31.00
N SER A 45 -7.38 -25.29 -31.81
CA SER A 45 -8.79 -25.61 -31.51
C SER A 45 -8.93 -26.45 -30.23
N PHE A 46 -8.02 -27.43 -30.02
CA PHE A 46 -7.98 -28.25 -28.80
C PHE A 46 -7.65 -27.43 -27.55
N GLU A 47 -6.64 -26.57 -27.63
CA GLU A 47 -6.26 -25.68 -26.52
C GLU A 47 -7.36 -24.65 -26.20
N GLU A 48 -8.02 -24.10 -27.21
CA GLU A 48 -9.17 -23.20 -27.03
C GLU A 48 -10.35 -23.89 -26.33
N ALA A 49 -10.70 -25.10 -26.76
CA ALA A 49 -11.73 -25.90 -26.11
C ALA A 49 -11.36 -26.25 -24.65
N GLY A 50 -10.09 -26.54 -24.38
CA GLY A 50 -9.53 -26.74 -23.04
C GLY A 50 -9.63 -25.48 -22.17
N ARG A 51 -9.23 -24.32 -22.70
CA ARG A 51 -9.34 -23.01 -22.03
C ARG A 51 -10.79 -22.67 -21.70
N SER A 52 -11.71 -22.90 -22.64
CA SER A 52 -13.15 -22.65 -22.45
C SER A 52 -13.74 -23.51 -21.33
N VAL A 53 -13.32 -24.77 -21.20
CA VAL A 53 -13.73 -25.65 -20.08
C VAL A 53 -13.12 -25.22 -18.76
N ALA A 54 -11.83 -24.86 -18.75
CA ALA A 54 -11.19 -24.34 -17.55
C ALA A 54 -11.87 -23.05 -17.06
N GLN A 55 -12.30 -22.20 -17.99
CA GLN A 55 -13.04 -20.97 -17.71
C GLN A 55 -14.46 -21.27 -17.19
N ALA A 56 -15.19 -22.19 -17.81
CA ALA A 56 -16.51 -22.62 -17.38
C ALA A 56 -16.49 -23.37 -16.02
N ARG A 57 -15.46 -24.16 -15.74
CA ARG A 57 -15.23 -24.79 -14.43
C ARG A 57 -14.80 -23.79 -13.36
N GLY A 58 -14.22 -22.67 -13.76
CA GLY A 58 -13.81 -21.59 -12.87
C GLY A 58 -14.94 -20.65 -12.45
N THR A 59 -16.00 -20.53 -13.25
CA THR A 59 -17.18 -19.69 -12.92
C THR A 59 -17.78 -20.10 -11.57
N GLY A 60 -18.07 -19.11 -10.72
CA GLY A 60 -18.59 -19.37 -9.38
C GLY A 60 -17.55 -19.89 -8.38
N THR A 61 -16.26 -19.60 -8.59
CA THR A 61 -15.18 -19.85 -7.62
C THR A 61 -14.59 -18.54 -7.08
N VAL A 62 -13.82 -18.63 -5.99
CA VAL A 62 -13.05 -17.51 -5.46
C VAL A 62 -12.05 -16.96 -6.49
N MET A 63 -11.37 -17.84 -7.25
CA MET A 63 -10.46 -17.41 -8.33
C MET A 63 -11.19 -16.57 -9.37
N TRP A 64 -12.37 -17.02 -9.80
CA TRP A 64 -13.17 -16.24 -10.74
C TRP A 64 -13.59 -14.89 -10.16
N LEU A 65 -14.01 -14.85 -8.89
CA LEU A 65 -14.40 -13.60 -8.25
C LEU A 65 -13.21 -12.62 -8.11
N ILE A 66 -12.01 -13.12 -7.79
CA ILE A 66 -10.77 -12.33 -7.77
C ILE A 66 -10.49 -11.74 -9.15
N ARG A 67 -10.63 -12.52 -10.23
CA ARG A 67 -10.43 -12.04 -11.60
C ARG A 67 -11.43 -10.94 -11.95
N GLN A 68 -12.72 -11.12 -11.62
CA GLN A 68 -13.76 -10.11 -11.83
C GLN A 68 -13.47 -8.82 -11.05
N TYR A 69 -13.08 -8.93 -9.78
CA TYR A 69 -12.67 -7.78 -8.98
C TYR A 69 -11.51 -7.02 -9.62
N CYS A 70 -10.49 -7.74 -10.06
CA CYS A 70 -9.29 -7.18 -10.65
C CYS A 70 -9.50 -6.56 -12.05
N GLY A 71 -10.56 -6.96 -12.76
CA GLY A 71 -10.99 -6.35 -14.01
C GLY A 71 -12.02 -5.23 -13.82
N SER A 72 -12.33 -4.85 -12.58
CA SER A 72 -13.37 -3.86 -12.30
C SER A 72 -12.81 -2.43 -12.22
N ARG A 73 -13.67 -1.45 -12.56
CA ARG A 73 -13.37 -0.01 -12.38
C ARG A 73 -12.92 0.35 -10.96
N GLN A 74 -13.39 -0.37 -9.94
CA GLN A 74 -12.98 -0.15 -8.55
C GLN A 74 -11.51 -0.50 -8.32
N TRP A 75 -11.02 -1.57 -8.96
CA TRP A 75 -9.61 -1.93 -8.94
C TRP A 75 -8.76 -0.96 -9.76
N GLU A 76 -9.24 -0.56 -10.94
CA GLU A 76 -8.53 0.37 -11.83
C GLU A 76 -8.29 1.75 -11.20
N LYS A 77 -9.22 2.23 -10.36
CA LYS A 77 -9.07 3.50 -9.63
C LYS A 77 -8.00 3.47 -8.54
N LEU A 78 -7.50 2.29 -8.14
CA LEU A 78 -6.47 2.18 -7.12
C LEU A 78 -5.11 2.62 -7.68
N ALA A 79 -4.31 3.28 -6.85
CA ALA A 79 -2.93 3.63 -7.20
C ALA A 79 -2.10 2.38 -7.54
N ASP A 80 -1.16 2.50 -8.47
CA ASP A 80 -0.34 1.38 -8.97
C ASP A 80 0.35 0.60 -7.85
N SER A 81 0.93 1.30 -6.88
CA SER A 81 1.54 0.68 -5.70
C SER A 81 0.55 -0.14 -4.87
N THR A 82 -0.70 0.32 -4.77
CA THR A 82 -1.77 -0.39 -4.07
C THR A 82 -2.24 -1.60 -4.87
N ARG A 83 -2.31 -1.49 -6.21
CA ARG A 83 -2.60 -2.63 -7.09
C ARG A 83 -1.49 -3.68 -7.04
N ALA A 84 -0.22 -3.28 -7.04
CA ALA A 84 0.92 -4.18 -6.96
C ALA A 84 0.92 -4.99 -5.64
N ILE A 85 0.78 -4.30 -4.50
CA ILE A 85 0.68 -4.97 -3.18
C ILE A 85 -0.59 -5.80 -3.09
N GLY A 86 -1.71 -5.29 -3.59
CA GLY A 86 -2.98 -6.01 -3.64
C GLY A 86 -2.86 -7.30 -4.46
N ARG A 87 -2.20 -7.26 -5.62
CA ARG A 87 -1.96 -8.43 -6.48
C ARG A 87 -1.14 -9.49 -5.77
N LEU A 88 -0.06 -9.09 -5.10
CA LEU A 88 0.76 -10.01 -4.32
C LEU A 88 -0.07 -10.74 -3.25
N ASN A 89 -0.91 -10.01 -2.51
CA ASN A 89 -1.79 -10.61 -1.51
C ASN A 89 -2.86 -11.50 -2.15
N LEU A 90 -3.48 -11.07 -3.25
CA LEU A 90 -4.51 -11.82 -3.95
C LEU A 90 -3.97 -13.09 -4.61
N ASN A 91 -2.74 -13.10 -5.11
CA ASN A 91 -2.10 -14.31 -5.65
C ASN A 91 -1.91 -15.36 -4.54
N ALA A 92 -1.49 -14.96 -3.35
CA ALA A 92 -1.37 -15.87 -2.20
C ALA A 92 -2.75 -16.41 -1.75
N VAL A 93 -3.77 -15.55 -1.80
CA VAL A 93 -5.16 -15.95 -1.53
C VAL A 93 -5.68 -16.91 -2.60
N GLU A 94 -5.45 -16.64 -3.88
CA GLU A 94 -5.86 -17.48 -5.01
C GLU A 94 -5.17 -18.85 -4.94
N ALA A 95 -3.89 -18.91 -4.57
CA ALA A 95 -3.18 -20.17 -4.38
C ALA A 95 -3.82 -21.05 -3.28
N LYS A 96 -4.37 -20.44 -2.22
CA LYS A 96 -5.01 -21.18 -1.12
C LYS A 96 -6.49 -21.50 -1.37
N TRP A 97 -7.24 -20.53 -1.88
CA TRP A 97 -8.71 -20.56 -1.93
C TRP A 97 -9.29 -20.54 -3.34
N GLY A 98 -8.47 -20.41 -4.38
CA GLY A 98 -8.92 -20.13 -5.74
C GLY A 98 -9.94 -21.13 -6.27
N ALA A 99 -9.74 -22.43 -5.99
CA ALA A 99 -10.64 -23.49 -6.43
C ALA A 99 -11.94 -23.58 -5.61
N THR A 100 -12.06 -22.86 -4.49
CA THR A 100 -13.24 -22.92 -3.61
C THR A 100 -14.46 -22.34 -4.32
N PRO A 101 -15.55 -23.12 -4.47
CA PRO A 101 -16.81 -22.60 -5.01
C PRO A 101 -17.45 -21.57 -4.07
N LEU A 102 -18.08 -20.53 -4.62
CA LEU A 102 -18.71 -19.45 -3.85
C LEU A 102 -19.82 -19.96 -2.92
N LYS A 103 -20.56 -21.00 -3.30
CA LYS A 103 -21.53 -21.67 -2.41
C LYS A 103 -20.92 -22.18 -1.09
N HIS A 104 -19.63 -22.54 -1.08
CA HIS A 104 -18.93 -22.94 0.14
C HIS A 104 -18.43 -21.74 0.93
N VAL A 105 -18.14 -20.62 0.26
CA VAL A 105 -17.86 -19.33 0.92
C VAL A 105 -19.10 -18.86 1.68
N GLU A 106 -20.29 -19.02 1.10
CA GLU A 106 -21.58 -18.63 1.71
C GLU A 106 -22.05 -19.58 2.82
N ASN A 107 -21.36 -20.70 3.04
CA ASN A 107 -21.71 -21.56 4.17
C ASN A 107 -21.38 -20.83 5.48
N PRO A 108 -22.30 -20.75 6.47
CA PRO A 108 -22.01 -20.09 7.76
C PRO A 108 -20.77 -20.63 8.49
N LYS A 109 -20.42 -21.90 8.27
CA LYS A 109 -19.23 -22.55 8.86
C LYS A 109 -17.91 -22.14 8.19
N SER A 110 -17.96 -21.47 7.02
CA SER A 110 -16.77 -21.08 6.25
C SER A 110 -15.93 -20.02 6.97
N ARG A 111 -16.58 -19.12 7.72
CA ARG A 111 -15.91 -18.02 8.45
C ARG A 111 -14.78 -18.54 9.33
N ALA A 112 -15.05 -19.57 10.13
CA ALA A 112 -14.06 -20.18 11.02
C ALA A 112 -12.87 -20.77 10.24
N ILE A 113 -13.07 -21.23 9.02
CA ILE A 113 -12.00 -21.77 8.16
C ILE A 113 -11.08 -20.64 7.67
N PHE A 114 -11.64 -19.51 7.24
CA PHE A 114 -10.85 -18.34 6.83
C PHE A 114 -10.07 -17.73 8.00
N LEU A 115 -10.69 -17.64 9.17
CA LEU A 115 -10.04 -17.11 10.38
C LEU A 115 -8.91 -18.04 10.85
N ARG A 116 -9.09 -19.36 10.86
CA ARG A 116 -8.00 -20.29 11.19
C ARG A 116 -6.79 -20.12 10.27
N TRP A 117 -7.00 -19.94 8.97
CA TRP A 117 -5.90 -19.68 8.04
C TRP A 117 -5.19 -18.34 8.31
N HIS A 118 -5.95 -17.32 8.68
CA HIS A 118 -5.38 -16.05 9.14
C HIS A 118 -4.52 -16.25 10.39
N ASP A 119 -5.03 -16.96 11.40
CA ASP A 119 -4.34 -17.17 12.68
C ASP A 119 -3.07 -18.01 12.50
N GLU A 120 -3.10 -19.03 11.65
CA GLU A 120 -1.93 -19.81 11.26
C GLU A 120 -0.83 -18.95 10.63
N LEU A 121 -1.19 -18.07 9.69
CA LEU A 121 -0.24 -17.14 9.09
C LEU A 121 0.25 -16.10 10.10
N ALA A 122 -0.62 -15.66 11.00
CA ALA A 122 -0.33 -14.60 11.95
C ALA A 122 0.73 -14.99 12.98
N ARG A 123 0.88 -16.29 13.29
CA ARG A 123 1.92 -16.82 14.18
C ARG A 123 3.34 -16.42 13.77
N THR A 124 3.59 -16.27 12.47
CA THR A 124 4.92 -15.92 11.95
C THR A 124 4.93 -14.58 11.22
N GLN A 125 3.82 -14.20 10.60
CA GLN A 125 3.73 -13.01 9.74
C GLN A 125 2.42 -12.25 9.96
N PRO A 126 2.20 -11.64 11.15
CA PRO A 126 0.92 -11.02 11.53
C PRO A 126 0.44 -9.96 10.52
N ARG A 127 1.33 -9.06 10.10
CA ARG A 127 0.99 -8.02 9.10
C ARG A 127 0.62 -8.61 7.74
N ALA A 128 1.28 -9.69 7.32
CA ALA A 128 1.00 -10.33 6.04
C ALA A 128 -0.34 -11.09 6.09
N ALA A 129 -0.64 -11.75 7.20
CA ALA A 129 -1.93 -12.41 7.45
C ALA A 129 -3.08 -11.40 7.33
N ASP A 130 -2.97 -10.28 8.05
CA ASP A 130 -3.90 -9.16 8.00
C ASP A 130 -4.14 -8.64 6.57
N ASN A 131 -3.07 -8.43 5.81
CA ASN A 131 -3.16 -7.90 4.45
C ASN A 131 -3.82 -8.87 3.48
N LYS A 132 -3.52 -10.17 3.60
CA LYS A 132 -4.11 -11.23 2.77
C LYS A 132 -5.60 -11.38 3.07
N LEU A 133 -5.99 -11.50 4.33
CA LEU A 133 -7.40 -11.65 4.70
C LEU A 133 -8.21 -10.39 4.36
N ALA A 134 -7.65 -9.18 4.55
CA ALA A 134 -8.30 -7.94 4.13
C ALA A 134 -8.41 -7.79 2.61
N ALA A 135 -7.47 -8.33 1.82
CA ALA A 135 -7.60 -8.38 0.37
C ALA A 135 -8.75 -9.28 -0.05
N LEU A 136 -8.88 -10.47 0.57
CA LEU A 136 -9.99 -11.39 0.30
C LEU A 136 -11.34 -10.80 0.76
N ALA A 137 -11.41 -10.21 1.95
CA ALA A 137 -12.61 -9.55 2.45
C ALA A 137 -13.10 -8.44 1.50
N ARG A 138 -12.19 -7.68 0.87
CA ARG A 138 -12.53 -6.69 -0.16
C ARG A 138 -13.10 -7.32 -1.43
N VAL A 139 -12.57 -8.46 -1.88
CA VAL A 139 -13.10 -9.22 -3.03
C VAL A 139 -14.51 -9.74 -2.72
N PHE A 140 -14.73 -10.27 -1.51
CA PHE A 140 -16.05 -10.73 -1.10
C PHE A 140 -17.06 -9.60 -0.95
N LEU A 141 -16.66 -8.45 -0.41
CA LEU A 141 -17.50 -7.25 -0.39
C LEU A 141 -17.86 -6.81 -1.82
N TRP A 142 -16.90 -6.82 -2.74
CA TRP A 142 -17.13 -6.51 -4.15
C TRP A 142 -18.14 -7.47 -4.79
N GLY A 143 -18.03 -8.77 -4.49
CA GLY A 143 -18.92 -9.82 -4.97
C GLY A 143 -20.33 -9.69 -4.41
N TYR A 144 -20.44 -9.42 -3.10
CA TYR A 144 -21.70 -9.15 -2.42
C TYR A 144 -22.45 -7.98 -3.08
N ASN A 145 -21.77 -6.85 -3.28
CA ASN A 145 -22.36 -5.66 -3.92
C ASN A 145 -22.79 -5.86 -5.38
N ARG A 146 -22.47 -7.00 -6.00
CA ARG A 146 -22.83 -7.35 -7.38
C ARG A 146 -23.69 -8.62 -7.48
N GLY A 147 -24.18 -9.11 -6.35
CA GLY A 147 -25.04 -10.30 -6.31
C GLY A 147 -24.31 -11.61 -6.60
N HIS A 148 -22.98 -11.65 -6.54
CA HIS A 148 -22.21 -12.90 -6.65
C HIS A 148 -22.14 -13.65 -5.31
N LEU A 149 -22.43 -12.97 -4.21
CA LEU A 149 -22.51 -13.49 -2.85
C LEU A 149 -23.72 -12.85 -2.16
N THR A 150 -24.36 -13.60 -1.27
CA THR A 150 -25.45 -13.13 -0.41
C THR A 150 -24.94 -12.41 0.84
N HIS A 151 -23.72 -12.68 1.28
CA HIS A 151 -23.04 -11.99 2.37
C HIS A 151 -21.52 -12.16 2.28
N ASN A 152 -20.78 -11.33 3.04
CA ASN A 152 -19.33 -11.47 3.18
C ASN A 152 -19.00 -12.16 4.52
N PRO A 153 -18.53 -13.42 4.53
CA PRO A 153 -18.28 -14.16 5.77
C PRO A 153 -17.13 -13.59 6.60
N ILE A 154 -16.31 -12.71 6.04
CA ILE A 154 -15.14 -12.08 6.68
C ILE A 154 -15.15 -10.55 6.52
N ALA A 155 -16.35 -9.96 6.53
CA ALA A 155 -16.52 -8.51 6.44
C ALA A 155 -15.71 -7.76 7.52
N THR A 156 -15.67 -8.33 8.72
CA THR A 156 -14.86 -7.87 9.85
C THR A 156 -14.09 -9.05 10.43
N PHE A 157 -12.88 -8.76 10.92
CA PHE A 157 -12.05 -9.70 11.66
C PHE A 157 -11.05 -8.92 12.54
N GLU A 158 -10.60 -9.56 13.61
CA GLU A 158 -9.59 -9.01 14.51
C GLU A 158 -8.22 -8.99 13.83
N ARG A 159 -7.51 -7.86 13.94
CA ARG A 159 -6.22 -7.68 13.30
C ARG A 159 -5.13 -8.30 14.16
N ALA A 160 -4.32 -9.18 13.59
CA ALA A 160 -3.20 -9.76 14.32
C ALA A 160 -2.05 -8.76 14.50
N TYR A 161 -1.91 -7.80 13.60
CA TYR A 161 -0.84 -6.81 13.66
C TYR A 161 -1.28 -5.53 14.36
N GLY A 162 -0.71 -5.28 15.54
CA GLY A 162 -0.72 -3.99 16.22
C GLY A 162 0.60 -3.26 16.03
N SER A 163 0.55 -1.97 15.72
CA SER A 163 1.71 -1.09 15.91
C SER A 163 1.26 0.28 16.37
N ASN A 164 1.65 0.65 17.58
CA ASN A 164 1.61 2.04 18.03
C ASN A 164 3.03 2.59 17.96
N ARG A 165 3.30 3.43 16.96
CA ARG A 165 4.56 4.19 16.85
C ARG A 165 4.35 5.67 17.19
N ALA A 166 3.16 6.03 17.66
CA ALA A 166 2.83 7.39 18.03
C ALA A 166 3.52 7.85 19.32
N GLU A 167 4.37 7.01 19.93
CA GLU A 167 5.23 7.34 21.10
C GLU A 167 6.70 7.51 20.71
N LEU A 168 7.08 7.22 19.46
CA LEU A 168 8.47 7.24 19.02
C LEU A 168 8.84 8.62 18.46
N ILE A 169 9.61 9.39 19.24
CA ILE A 169 10.12 10.72 18.86
C ILE A 169 11.63 10.68 18.74
N TRP A 170 12.13 11.36 17.72
CA TRP A 170 13.50 11.80 17.64
C TRP A 170 13.74 12.97 18.60
N LEU A 171 14.50 12.71 19.66
CA LEU A 171 14.99 13.73 20.58
C LEU A 171 16.17 14.50 19.97
N PRO A 172 16.53 15.69 20.50
CA PRO A 172 17.65 16.48 19.98
C PRO A 172 18.96 15.70 19.87
N GLU A 173 19.24 14.81 20.83
CA GLU A 173 20.41 13.92 20.83
C GLU A 173 20.38 12.89 19.70
N HIS A 174 19.20 12.36 19.34
CA HIS A 174 19.05 11.44 18.21
C HIS A 174 19.28 12.15 16.89
N VAL A 175 18.74 13.37 16.77
CA VAL A 175 18.94 14.23 15.60
C VAL A 175 20.43 14.56 15.45
N ALA A 176 21.10 14.97 16.52
CA ALA A 176 22.53 15.28 16.51
C ALA A 176 23.40 14.06 16.18
N ALA A 177 23.11 12.89 16.77
CA ALA A 177 23.83 11.65 16.51
C ALA A 177 23.70 11.21 15.04
N PHE A 178 22.49 11.27 14.49
CA PHE A 178 22.27 10.97 13.07
C PHE A 178 22.95 12.00 12.17
N ASP A 179 22.84 13.29 12.49
CA ASP A 179 23.44 14.36 11.71
C ASP A 179 24.98 14.24 11.62
N GLY A 180 25.62 13.81 12.71
CA GLY A 180 27.07 13.61 12.78
C GLY A 180 27.61 12.52 11.85
N VAL A 181 26.76 11.56 11.43
CA VAL A 181 27.15 10.46 10.52
C VAL A 181 26.49 10.52 9.15
N ALA A 182 25.47 11.39 8.98
CA ALA A 182 24.70 11.50 7.77
C ALA A 182 25.51 12.14 6.63
N THR A 183 25.31 11.62 5.41
CA THR A 183 25.77 12.32 4.20
C THR A 183 24.98 13.62 4.03
N PRO A 184 25.50 14.61 3.27
CA PRO A 184 24.78 15.86 3.01
C PRO A 184 23.35 15.64 2.47
N GLU A 185 23.16 14.63 1.61
CA GLU A 185 21.85 14.28 1.04
C GLU A 185 20.87 13.78 2.12
N LEU A 186 21.35 12.96 3.06
CA LEU A 186 20.52 12.45 4.15
C LEU A 186 20.24 13.54 5.20
N ARG A 187 21.21 14.40 5.50
CA ARG A 187 21.04 15.59 6.36
C ARG A 187 19.95 16.52 5.83
N LEU A 188 19.96 16.82 4.53
CA LEU A 188 18.90 17.62 3.92
C LEU A 188 17.53 16.95 4.04
N SER A 189 17.47 15.62 3.90
CA SER A 189 16.22 14.88 4.08
C SER A 189 15.70 14.87 5.52
N LEU A 190 16.60 14.84 6.52
CA LEU A 190 16.28 14.97 7.94
C LEU A 190 15.69 16.36 8.24
N LEU A 191 16.37 17.42 7.78
CA LEU A 191 15.89 18.80 7.93
C LEU A 191 14.52 19.00 7.29
N LEU A 192 14.34 18.55 6.04
CA LEU A 192 13.05 18.62 5.37
C LEU A 192 11.95 17.91 6.17
N ALA A 193 12.22 16.71 6.69
CA ALA A 193 11.24 15.96 7.46
C ALA A 193 10.85 16.65 8.77
N LEU A 194 11.83 17.15 9.54
CA LEU A 194 11.59 17.82 10.82
C LEU A 194 10.88 19.17 10.66
N HIS A 195 11.29 19.97 9.67
CA HIS A 195 10.76 21.33 9.50
C HIS A 195 9.43 21.40 8.75
N THR A 196 9.11 20.39 7.92
CA THR A 196 7.86 20.39 7.14
C THR A 196 6.84 19.36 7.61
N GLY A 197 7.29 18.37 8.40
CA GLY A 197 6.51 17.22 8.81
C GLY A 197 6.00 16.36 7.65
N GLN A 198 6.55 16.45 6.43
CA GLN A 198 5.99 15.77 5.26
C GLN A 198 6.35 14.28 5.18
N ARG A 199 5.56 13.49 4.44
CA ARG A 199 5.81 12.05 4.27
C ARG A 199 7.04 11.84 3.40
N GLN A 200 7.83 10.79 3.70
CA GLN A 200 8.99 10.40 2.89
C GLN A 200 8.70 10.37 1.38
N GLY A 201 7.60 9.74 0.97
CA GLY A 201 7.26 9.65 -0.45
C GLY A 201 6.98 11.00 -1.11
N ASP A 202 6.50 11.98 -0.34
CA ASP A 202 6.25 13.34 -0.85
C ASP A 202 7.56 14.14 -0.91
N LEU A 203 8.43 14.00 0.09
CA LEU A 203 9.76 14.61 0.12
C LEU A 203 10.67 14.09 -1.01
N LEU A 204 10.69 12.79 -1.27
CA LEU A 204 11.50 12.20 -2.35
C LEU A 204 11.04 12.63 -3.75
N ARG A 205 9.83 13.16 -3.89
CA ARG A 205 9.28 13.68 -5.15
C ARG A 205 9.23 15.21 -5.21
N LEU A 206 9.70 15.90 -4.16
CA LEU A 206 9.62 17.35 -4.05
C LEU A 206 10.49 17.99 -5.16
N PRO A 207 9.91 18.70 -6.14
CA PRO A 207 10.67 19.38 -7.16
C PRO A 207 11.22 20.72 -6.63
N TRP A 208 12.32 21.21 -7.20
CA TRP A 208 12.82 22.56 -6.90
C TRP A 208 11.81 23.65 -7.22
N SER A 209 10.95 23.46 -8.23
CA SER A 209 9.88 24.39 -8.58
C SER A 209 8.79 24.53 -7.52
N ALA A 210 8.77 23.65 -6.51
CA ALA A 210 7.86 23.77 -5.37
C ALA A 210 8.38 24.72 -4.28
N PHE A 211 9.64 25.15 -4.37
CA PHE A 211 10.27 26.08 -3.44
C PHE A 211 10.47 27.44 -4.12
N ASP A 212 9.86 28.49 -3.58
CA ASP A 212 9.89 29.84 -4.15
C ASP A 212 10.97 30.76 -3.54
N GLY A 213 11.78 30.22 -2.61
CA GLY A 213 12.75 30.97 -1.82
C GLY A 213 12.31 31.19 -0.37
N GLU A 214 11.00 31.19 -0.10
CA GLU A 214 10.46 31.42 1.25
C GLU A 214 9.63 30.24 1.76
N ALA A 215 8.93 29.54 0.88
CA ALA A 215 8.00 28.49 1.25
C ALA A 215 8.03 27.31 0.27
N ILE A 216 7.58 26.16 0.75
CA ILE A 216 7.37 24.96 -0.03
C ILE A 216 5.87 24.74 -0.26
N ALA A 217 5.46 24.64 -1.52
CA ALA A 217 4.09 24.29 -1.92
C ALA A 217 4.03 22.90 -2.55
N LEU A 218 3.28 21.96 -1.96
CA LEU A 218 3.14 20.61 -2.53
C LEU A 218 1.75 20.00 -2.37
N ARG A 219 1.44 19.04 -3.25
CA ARG A 219 0.26 18.17 -3.12
C ARG A 219 0.69 16.80 -2.63
N GLN A 220 0.20 16.40 -1.46
CA GLN A 220 0.54 15.12 -0.85
C GLN A 220 0.01 13.95 -1.69
N GLY A 221 0.83 12.95 -1.96
CA GLY A 221 0.46 11.83 -2.82
C GLY A 221 -0.56 10.87 -2.18
N LYS A 222 -0.52 10.69 -0.86
CA LYS A 222 -1.43 9.75 -0.16
C LYS A 222 -2.82 10.34 0.06
N SER A 223 -2.90 11.59 0.50
CA SER A 223 -4.16 12.26 0.88
C SER A 223 -4.71 13.17 -0.22
N GLY A 224 -3.90 13.57 -1.19
CA GLY A 224 -4.25 14.57 -2.21
C GLY A 224 -4.33 16.01 -1.69
N ARG A 225 -3.97 16.26 -0.42
CA ARG A 225 -4.07 17.59 0.20
C ARG A 225 -2.96 18.51 -0.29
N LYS A 226 -3.33 19.75 -0.65
CA LYS A 226 -2.37 20.82 -0.95
C LYS A 226 -1.95 21.46 0.35
N VAL A 227 -0.64 21.63 0.53
CA VAL A 227 -0.04 22.26 1.70
C VAL A 227 0.95 23.31 1.23
N TRP A 228 1.00 24.41 1.98
CA TRP A 228 1.96 25.50 1.80
C TRP A 228 2.68 25.66 3.14
N ILE A 229 4.01 25.55 3.11
CA ILE A 229 4.85 25.45 4.31
C ILE A 229 5.90 26.55 4.25
N PRO A 230 5.77 27.62 5.03
CA PRO A 230 6.86 28.57 5.24
C PRO A 230 8.11 27.85 5.73
N CYS A 231 9.26 28.14 5.13
CA CYS A 231 10.52 27.59 5.58
C CYS A 231 10.94 28.29 6.88
N THR A 232 11.43 27.49 7.83
CA THR A 232 12.25 28.04 8.91
C THR A 232 13.54 28.60 8.32
N VAL A 233 14.20 29.51 9.03
CA VAL A 233 15.51 30.05 8.61
C VAL A 233 16.50 28.93 8.31
N ALA A 234 16.60 27.93 9.19
CA ALA A 234 17.48 26.78 9.01
C ALA A 234 17.16 25.98 7.73
N LEU A 235 15.87 25.72 7.45
CA LEU A 235 15.47 25.00 6.25
C LEU A 235 15.76 25.81 4.98
N ARG A 236 15.46 27.11 4.98
CA ARG A 236 15.72 27.99 3.84
C ARG A 236 17.21 28.02 3.50
N THR A 237 18.07 28.26 4.50
CA THR A 237 19.53 28.25 4.32
C THR A 237 20.03 26.92 3.78
N ALA A 238 19.52 25.79 4.29
CA ALA A 238 19.90 24.47 3.79
C ALA A 238 19.47 24.23 2.33
N LEU A 239 18.29 24.72 1.93
CA LEU A 239 17.79 24.60 0.56
C LEU A 239 18.55 25.50 -0.42
N GLU A 240 18.92 26.71 0.00
CA GLU A 240 19.72 27.65 -0.81
C GLU A 240 21.14 27.13 -1.04
N ALA A 241 21.75 26.52 -0.02
CA ALA A 241 23.10 25.95 -0.11
C ALA A 241 23.14 24.60 -0.86
N ALA A 242 22.01 23.91 -1.00
CA ALA A 242 21.98 22.58 -1.59
C ALA A 242 22.16 22.61 -3.13
N PRO A 243 22.98 21.71 -3.69
CA PRO A 243 23.27 21.71 -5.12
C PRO A 243 22.04 21.25 -5.93
N ARG A 244 21.67 22.03 -6.95
CA ARG A 244 20.55 21.72 -7.86
C ARG A 244 20.97 20.74 -8.96
N ARG A 245 21.12 19.46 -8.59
CA ARG A 245 21.59 18.39 -9.49
C ARG A 245 20.52 17.75 -10.38
N ALA A 246 19.25 17.88 -10.02
CA ALA A 246 18.12 17.30 -10.75
C ALA A 246 16.84 18.13 -10.53
N VAL A 247 15.73 17.69 -11.12
CA VAL A 247 14.40 18.31 -10.92
C VAL A 247 13.98 18.25 -9.44
N THR A 248 14.29 17.15 -8.75
CA THR A 248 13.94 16.93 -7.34
C THR A 248 15.00 17.50 -6.39
N VAL A 249 14.55 17.99 -5.23
CA VAL A 249 15.41 18.51 -4.15
C VAL A 249 16.30 17.40 -3.59
N LEU A 250 15.70 16.25 -3.26
CA LEU A 250 16.43 15.11 -2.73
C LEU A 250 16.98 14.23 -3.86
N THR A 251 18.30 14.20 -3.98
CA THR A 251 19.04 13.36 -4.94
C THR A 251 20.12 12.57 -4.23
N LYS A 252 20.68 11.57 -4.90
CA LYS A 252 21.93 10.91 -4.49
C LYS A 252 23.12 11.80 -4.83
N ALA A 253 24.31 11.44 -4.33
CA ALA A 253 25.55 12.13 -4.66
C ALA A 253 25.80 12.24 -6.19
N ASP A 254 25.40 11.20 -6.94
CA ASP A 254 25.50 11.15 -8.41
C ASP A 254 24.38 11.91 -9.15
N GLY A 255 23.55 12.70 -8.44
CA GLY A 255 22.45 13.48 -9.01
C GLY A 255 21.22 12.66 -9.39
N LYS A 256 21.26 11.33 -9.31
CA LYS A 256 20.09 10.50 -9.62
C LYS A 256 19.04 10.58 -8.51
N THR A 257 17.78 10.50 -8.89
CA THR A 257 16.65 10.47 -7.96
C THR A 257 16.67 9.24 -7.05
N TRP A 258 16.21 9.41 -5.82
CA TRP A 258 16.02 8.32 -4.88
C TRP A 258 14.83 7.43 -5.27
N THR A 259 15.04 6.11 -5.30
CA THR A 259 13.93 5.17 -5.14
C THR A 259 13.61 5.01 -3.66
N LYS A 260 12.37 4.61 -3.33
CA LYS A 260 11.96 4.40 -1.93
C LYS A 260 12.87 3.39 -1.22
N ASN A 261 13.22 2.29 -1.88
CA ASN A 261 14.07 1.24 -1.31
C ASN A 261 15.52 1.71 -1.16
N ALA A 262 16.08 2.39 -2.17
CA ALA A 262 17.45 2.91 -2.08
C ALA A 262 17.58 3.91 -0.93
N PHE A 263 16.61 4.84 -0.79
CA PHE A 263 16.61 5.79 0.32
C PHE A 263 16.47 5.07 1.67
N HIS A 264 15.55 4.11 1.78
CA HIS A 264 15.37 3.35 3.02
C HIS A 264 16.67 2.64 3.45
N ASN A 265 17.37 2.01 2.52
CA ASN A 265 18.63 1.34 2.80
C ASN A 265 19.74 2.32 3.22
N ALA A 266 19.85 3.45 2.51
CA ALA A 266 20.82 4.50 2.86
C ALA A 266 20.53 5.10 4.24
N TRP A 267 19.27 5.42 4.52
CA TRP A 267 18.83 5.91 5.83
C TRP A 267 19.13 4.90 6.93
N LYS A 268 18.77 3.62 6.72
CA LYS A 268 19.04 2.55 7.68
C LYS A 268 20.54 2.41 7.98
N SER A 269 21.38 2.47 6.95
CA SER A 269 22.84 2.40 7.15
C SER A 269 23.37 3.59 7.96
N ALA A 270 22.88 4.80 7.73
CA ALA A 270 23.24 5.97 8.54
C ALA A 270 22.73 5.84 9.98
N TYR A 271 21.50 5.34 10.15
CA TYR A 271 20.90 5.10 11.45
C TYR A 271 21.70 4.11 12.31
N GLU A 272 22.13 2.99 11.72
CA GLU A 272 22.98 2.00 12.39
C GLU A 272 24.33 2.59 12.80
N LYS A 273 24.92 3.47 11.98
CA LYS A 273 26.16 4.19 12.32
C LYS A 273 25.99 5.21 13.44
N ALA A 274 24.80 5.81 13.55
CA ALA A 274 24.48 6.79 14.58
C ALA A 274 24.38 6.15 15.98
N LYS A 275 24.26 4.81 16.06
CA LYS A 275 24.18 4.04 17.31
C LYS A 275 23.05 4.51 18.24
N ILE A 276 21.93 4.95 17.66
CA ILE A 276 20.70 5.27 18.42
C ILE A 276 20.10 3.95 18.90
N ALA A 277 19.82 3.84 20.20
CA ALA A 277 19.38 2.59 20.83
C ALA A 277 17.89 2.29 20.58
N GLU A 278 17.11 3.35 20.42
CA GLU A 278 15.68 3.32 20.17
C GLU A 278 15.38 2.79 18.76
N ASP A 279 14.19 2.21 18.57
CA ASP A 279 13.73 1.79 17.24
C ASP A 279 13.06 2.97 16.53
N LEU A 280 13.83 3.97 16.08
CA LEU A 280 13.31 5.13 15.34
C LEU A 280 13.50 4.95 13.83
N HIS A 281 12.50 5.42 13.08
CA HIS A 281 12.50 5.42 11.63
C HIS A 281 12.32 6.83 11.08
N PHE A 282 12.66 7.02 9.80
CA PHE A 282 12.40 8.26 9.07
C PHE A 282 10.92 8.68 9.17
N HIS A 283 9.99 7.71 9.17
CA HIS A 283 8.57 8.04 9.24
C HIS A 283 8.18 8.72 10.56
N ASP A 284 8.88 8.42 11.65
CA ASP A 284 8.57 8.93 12.98
C ASP A 284 8.94 10.41 13.11
N LEU A 285 9.85 10.94 12.26
CA LEU A 285 10.17 12.37 12.17
C LEU A 285 8.94 13.24 11.91
N ARG A 286 7.93 12.68 11.24
CA ARG A 286 6.66 13.38 11.01
C ARG A 286 5.85 13.55 12.31
N GLY A 287 5.94 12.59 13.23
CA GLY A 287 5.41 12.71 14.59
C GLY A 287 6.23 13.72 15.40
N THR A 288 7.56 13.63 15.33
CA THR A 288 8.47 14.61 15.94
C THR A 288 8.17 16.04 15.51
N ALA A 289 7.97 16.31 14.22
CA ALA A 289 7.61 17.64 13.72
C ALA A 289 6.29 18.17 14.31
N VAL A 290 5.29 17.30 14.48
CA VAL A 290 4.01 17.65 15.13
C VAL A 290 4.25 18.04 16.59
N THR A 291 5.06 17.25 17.31
CA THR A 291 5.39 17.53 18.71
C THR A 291 6.18 18.83 18.85
N MET A 292 7.21 19.05 18.03
CA MET A 292 8.01 20.29 18.04
C MET A 292 7.14 21.54 17.81
N LEU A 293 6.20 21.49 16.85
CA LEU A 293 5.27 22.61 16.61
C LEU A 293 4.33 22.82 17.80
N SER A 294 3.86 21.74 18.44
CA SER A 294 3.04 21.85 19.64
C SER A 294 3.80 22.45 20.83
N GLU A 295 5.07 22.06 21.02
CA GLU A 295 5.95 22.61 22.06
C GLU A 295 6.29 24.08 21.80
N ALA A 296 6.39 24.48 20.53
CA ALA A 296 6.48 25.88 20.11
C ALA A 296 5.17 26.67 20.33
N GLY A 297 4.11 26.02 20.82
CA GLY A 297 2.85 26.65 21.20
C GLY A 297 1.84 26.81 20.07
N CYS A 298 2.07 26.19 18.90
CA CYS A 298 1.12 26.15 17.80
C CYS A 298 -0.15 25.38 18.18
N THR A 299 -1.29 25.88 17.71
CA THR A 299 -2.59 25.21 17.82
C THR A 299 -2.63 23.96 16.94
N PRO A 300 -3.48 22.96 17.27
CA PRO A 300 -3.69 21.79 16.41
C PRO A 300 -4.07 22.15 14.95
N GLN A 301 -4.76 23.27 14.75
CA GLN A 301 -5.16 23.80 13.45
C GLN A 301 -3.95 24.29 12.63
N GLU A 302 -3.04 25.03 13.24
CA GLU A 302 -1.79 25.48 12.59
C GLU A 302 -0.91 24.28 12.23
N ILE A 303 -0.77 23.33 13.17
CA ILE A 303 -0.02 22.09 12.95
C ILE A 303 -0.62 21.29 11.79
N ALA A 304 -1.94 21.10 11.77
CA ALA A 304 -2.63 20.38 10.71
C ALA A 304 -2.47 21.06 9.34
N THR A 305 -2.42 22.40 9.32
CA THR A 305 -2.27 23.21 8.10
C THR A 305 -0.92 22.95 7.43
N ILE A 306 0.17 22.97 8.20
CA ILE A 306 1.52 22.75 7.67
C ILE A 306 1.76 21.27 7.35
N THR A 307 1.43 20.38 8.29
CA THR A 307 1.74 18.96 8.15
C THR A 307 0.79 18.22 7.20
N GLY A 308 -0.42 18.75 6.96
CA GLY A 308 -1.47 18.11 6.16
C GLY A 308 -2.11 16.90 6.85
N HIS A 309 -2.03 16.79 8.18
CA HIS A 309 -2.81 15.84 8.96
C HIS A 309 -4.28 16.28 9.06
N THR A 310 -5.17 15.34 9.37
CA THR A 310 -6.50 15.69 9.89
C THR A 310 -6.37 16.12 11.35
N LEU A 311 -7.31 16.93 11.86
CA LEU A 311 -7.32 17.32 13.27
C LEU A 311 -7.36 16.10 14.21
N ALA A 312 -8.16 15.09 13.88
CA ALA A 312 -8.20 13.83 14.64
C ALA A 312 -6.83 13.14 14.67
N SER A 313 -6.08 13.15 13.56
CA SER A 313 -4.74 12.57 13.52
C SER A 313 -3.72 13.39 14.29
N VAL A 314 -3.82 14.72 14.29
CA VAL A 314 -2.96 15.58 15.12
C VAL A 314 -3.26 15.32 16.59
N ASN A 315 -4.52 15.39 16.99
CA ASN A 315 -4.91 15.16 18.38
C ASN A 315 -4.51 13.78 18.87
N LYS A 316 -4.63 12.72 18.05
CA LYS A 316 -4.14 11.39 18.43
C LYS A 316 -2.63 11.36 18.71
N ILE A 317 -1.83 12.09 17.94
CA ILE A 317 -0.38 12.21 18.18
C ILE A 317 -0.15 12.98 19.48
N LEU A 318 -0.86 14.10 19.64
CA LEU A 318 -0.74 14.96 20.81
C LEU A 318 -1.25 14.29 22.10
N GLU A 319 -2.27 13.46 22.07
CA GLU A 319 -2.78 12.72 23.24
C GLU A 319 -1.72 11.79 23.82
N VAL A 320 -0.91 11.21 22.96
CA VAL A 320 0.15 10.27 23.33
C VAL A 320 1.38 11.00 23.88
N TYR A 321 1.73 12.16 23.31
CA TYR A 321 2.93 12.91 23.70
C TYR A 321 2.70 14.00 24.73
N LEU A 322 1.59 14.72 24.63
CA LEU A 322 1.18 15.74 25.60
C LEU A 322 0.54 15.05 26.81
N ALA A 323 1.23 14.08 27.40
CA ALA A 323 0.94 13.59 28.73
C ALA A 323 1.10 14.75 29.72
N ARG A 324 0.06 15.59 29.86
CA ARG A 324 -0.12 16.70 30.82
C ARG A 324 1.21 17.31 31.29
N THR A 325 2.05 17.73 30.36
CA THR A 325 3.42 18.15 30.70
C THR A 325 3.37 19.46 31.48
N ARG A 326 4.32 19.62 32.41
CA ARG A 326 4.42 20.84 33.24
C ARG A 326 4.57 22.11 32.38
N ALA A 327 5.30 22.02 31.25
CA ALA A 327 5.49 23.13 30.33
C ALA A 327 4.19 23.58 29.64
N LEU A 328 3.31 22.64 29.25
CA LEU A 328 2.00 22.99 28.66
C LEU A 328 1.07 23.62 29.70
N ALA A 329 1.08 23.10 30.94
CA ALA A 329 0.33 23.71 32.03
C ALA A 329 0.81 25.15 32.29
N GLN A 330 2.13 25.37 32.33
CA GLN A 330 2.71 26.71 32.48
C GLN A 330 2.34 27.64 31.32
N SER A 331 2.49 27.17 30.07
CA SER A 331 2.10 27.94 28.87
C SER A 331 0.62 28.31 28.89
N ALA A 332 -0.26 27.39 29.29
CA ALA A 332 -1.69 27.64 29.40
C ALA A 332 -2.02 28.75 30.42
N ILE A 333 -1.38 28.74 31.59
CA ILE A 333 -1.55 29.79 32.61
C ILE A 333 -0.97 31.13 32.13
N ILE A 334 0.21 31.13 31.51
CA ILE A 334 0.81 32.36 30.93
C ILE A 334 -0.15 32.98 29.89
N LYS A 335 -0.73 32.17 29.00
CA LYS A 335 -1.69 32.61 27.99
C LYS A 335 -2.98 33.13 28.64
N LEU A 336 -3.49 32.47 29.68
CA LEU A 336 -4.68 32.92 30.43
C LEU A 336 -4.45 34.28 31.12
N ASP A 337 -3.29 34.46 31.75
CA ASP A 337 -2.93 35.71 32.41
C ASP A 337 -2.74 36.84 31.40
N ALA A 338 -2.12 36.57 30.25
CA ALA A 338 -2.00 37.54 29.17
C ALA A 338 -3.38 37.96 28.63
N HIS A 339 -4.28 37.00 28.42
CA HIS A 339 -5.65 37.30 27.98
C HIS A 339 -6.40 38.18 28.99
N ARG A 340 -6.30 37.88 30.29
CA ARG A 340 -6.91 38.67 31.36
C ARG A 340 -6.35 40.08 31.48
N ARG A 341 -5.06 40.27 31.19
CA ARG A 341 -4.43 41.61 31.15
C ARG A 341 -4.92 42.43 29.95
N ASN A 342 -5.06 41.80 28.79
CA ASN A 342 -5.51 42.47 27.56
C ASN A 342 -7.03 42.75 27.53
N ALA A 343 -7.80 42.14 28.44
CA ALA A 343 -9.24 42.34 28.57
C ALA A 343 -9.62 43.43 29.61
N LYS A 344 -8.63 44.06 30.25
CA LYS A 344 -8.81 45.25 31.10
C LYS A 344 -8.46 46.51 30.33
#